data_AF-A0A914GFE1-F1
#
_entry.id   AF-A0A914GFE1-F1
#
_cell.length_a   1.000
_cell.length_b   1.000
_cell.length_c   1.000
_cell.angle_alpha   90.00
_cell.angle_beta   90.00
_cell.angle_gamma   90.00
#
_symmetry.space_group_name_H-M   'P 1'
#
loop_
_entity.id
_entity.type
_entity.pdbx_description
1 polymer ?
#
loop_
_entity_poly.entity_id
_entity_poly.type
_entity_poly.pdbx_seq_one_letter_code
_entity_poly.pdbx_strand_id
1 'polypeptide(L)'
;TFDVASVVTIYVIRQLPKKNLKDEFDVTIERCAEIRIHELLPHPTCVISMQLTALNYHAEAAAFCHGMDSLLVNVSGHLLLLSPFHKEASAESNEEDLFQLHQPMLIASNVERVWIHSGNREIPHLNKALWINAGAKNMKVWLPLFHTDHADLSHGSLNKNKRSFISRRIMLPVD
;
A
#
# COMPACT_ATOMS: atom_id res chain seq x y z
N THR A 1 5.03 -31.75 -2.36
CA THR A 1 5.20 -30.30 -2.57
C THR A 1 4.30 -29.61 -1.59
N PHE A 2 4.82 -28.73 -0.72
CA PHE A 2 4.04 -28.09 0.33
C PHE A 2 2.96 -27.20 -0.30
N ASP A 3 1.72 -27.69 -0.29
CA ASP A 3 0.53 -26.99 -0.77
C ASP A 3 0.05 -25.99 0.31
N VAL A 4 0.98 -25.14 0.76
CA VAL A 4 0.63 -24.05 1.68
C VAL A 4 0.07 -22.94 0.82
N ALA A 5 -1.25 -22.78 0.85
CA ALA A 5 -1.95 -21.69 0.19
C ALA A 5 -1.30 -20.36 0.62
N SER A 6 -0.48 -19.80 -0.27
CA SER A 6 0.27 -18.56 -0.01
C SER A 6 -0.60 -17.41 -0.45
N VAL A 7 -1.53 -17.04 0.43
CA VAL A 7 -2.59 -16.08 0.13
C VAL A 7 -2.58 -14.99 1.19
N VAL A 8 -2.71 -13.74 0.74
CA VAL A 8 -2.96 -12.57 1.59
C VAL A 8 -4.39 -12.13 1.34
N THR A 9 -5.20 -12.07 2.39
CA THR A 9 -6.59 -11.61 2.29
C THR A 9 -6.74 -10.30 3.05
N ILE A 10 -7.32 -9.30 2.38
CA ILE A 10 -7.59 -7.98 2.94
C ILE A 10 -9.07 -7.92 3.30
N TYR A 11 -9.35 -7.56 4.56
CA TYR A 11 -10.70 -7.39 5.07
C TYR A 11 -10.93 -5.95 5.53
N VAL A 12 -12.17 -5.48 5.37
CA VAL A 12 -12.67 -4.27 6.03
C VAL A 12 -13.63 -4.70 7.11
N ILE A 13 -13.41 -4.17 8.30
CA ILE A 13 -14.29 -4.35 9.46
C ILE A 13 -15.09 -3.05 9.62
N ARG A 14 -16.42 -3.13 9.60
CA ARG A 14 -17.31 -1.98 9.83
C ARG A 14 -18.17 -2.22 11.06
N GLN A 15 -18.37 -1.15 11.83
CA GLN A 15 -19.32 -1.12 12.94
C GLN A 15 -20.60 -0.44 12.46
N LEU A 16 -21.73 -1.14 12.54
CA LEU A 16 -23.05 -0.65 12.18
C LEU A 16 -23.88 -0.44 13.44
N PRO A 17 -24.54 0.71 13.63
CA PRO A 17 -25.42 0.92 14.77
C PRO A 17 -26.69 0.05 14.64
N LYS A 18 -27.08 -0.66 15.71
CA LYS A 18 -28.38 -1.35 15.71
C LYS A 18 -29.51 -0.34 15.83
N LYS A 19 -30.51 -0.49 14.97
CA LYS A 19 -31.64 0.47 14.85
C LYS A 19 -32.48 0.62 16.12
N ASN A 20 -32.41 -0.29 17.10
CA ASN A 20 -33.39 -0.39 18.19
C ASN A 20 -32.82 -0.41 19.62
N LEU A 21 -31.50 -0.39 19.84
CA LEU A 21 -30.92 -0.27 21.20
C LEU A 21 -29.75 0.72 21.20
N LYS A 22 -29.84 1.72 22.08
CA LYS A 22 -28.70 2.60 22.38
C LYS A 22 -27.61 1.72 23.02
N ASP A 23 -26.39 1.79 22.47
CA ASP A 23 -25.18 1.04 22.86
C ASP A 23 -24.99 -0.39 22.32
N GLU A 24 -25.83 -0.85 21.38
CA GLU A 24 -25.57 -2.11 20.68
C GLU A 24 -25.15 -1.88 19.21
N PHE A 25 -24.10 -2.58 18.79
CA PHE A 25 -23.53 -2.47 17.45
C PHE A 25 -23.41 -3.85 16.80
N ASP A 26 -23.67 -3.90 15.51
CA ASP A 26 -23.29 -5.04 14.67
C ASP A 26 -21.91 -4.79 14.07
N VAL A 27 -21.09 -5.82 14.01
CA VAL A 27 -19.79 -5.79 13.32
C VAL A 27 -19.93 -6.60 12.05
N THR A 28 -19.63 -5.98 10.91
CA THR A 28 -19.57 -6.66 9.62
C THR A 28 -18.13 -6.75 9.14
N ILE A 29 -17.80 -7.88 8.53
CA ILE A 29 -16.49 -8.15 7.94
C ILE A 29 -16.72 -8.41 6.45
N GLU A 30 -16.09 -7.58 5.62
CA GLU A 30 -16.16 -7.69 4.17
C GLU A 30 -14.77 -8.03 3.63
N ARG A 31 -14.68 -9.06 2.79
CA ARG A 31 -13.43 -9.40 2.09
C ARG A 31 -13.27 -8.48 0.89
N CYS A 32 -12.22 -7.66 0.88
CA CYS A 32 -12.02 -6.65 -0.17
C CYS A 32 -11.06 -7.12 -1.27
N ALA A 33 -10.04 -7.90 -0.90
CA ALA A 33 -9.09 -8.42 -1.87
C ALA A 33 -8.48 -9.74 -1.39
N GLU A 34 -8.09 -10.56 -2.36
CA GLU A 34 -7.34 -11.78 -2.15
C GLU A 34 -6.17 -11.82 -3.11
N ILE A 35 -4.96 -11.92 -2.58
CA ILE A 35 -3.72 -11.87 -3.34
C ILE A 35 -3.02 -13.20 -3.18
N ARG A 36 -2.90 -13.94 -4.28
CA ARG A 36 -2.07 -15.15 -4.34
C ARG A 36 -0.62 -14.72 -4.49
N ILE A 37 0.17 -14.84 -3.43
CA ILE A 37 1.57 -14.40 -3.39
C ILE A 37 2.57 -15.50 -3.74
N HIS A 38 2.12 -16.73 -4.02
CA HIS A 38 3.01 -17.85 -4.34
C HIS A 38 3.88 -17.59 -5.58
N GLU A 39 3.40 -16.79 -6.54
CA GLU A 39 4.16 -16.40 -7.74
C GLU A 39 5.22 -15.32 -7.44
N LEU A 40 5.09 -14.63 -6.31
CA LEU A 40 5.94 -13.49 -5.93
C LEU A 40 7.08 -13.90 -5.00
N LEU A 41 7.05 -15.13 -4.50
CA LEU A 41 7.89 -15.59 -3.40
C LEU A 41 8.49 -16.96 -3.74
N PRO A 42 9.76 -17.20 -3.39
CA PRO A 42 10.33 -18.55 -3.48
C PRO A 42 9.73 -19.50 -2.42
N HIS A 43 9.32 -18.97 -1.25
CA HIS A 43 8.66 -19.72 -0.18
C HIS A 43 7.87 -18.78 0.76
N PRO A 44 6.75 -19.20 1.39
CA PRO A 44 5.93 -18.31 2.24
C PRO A 44 6.66 -17.77 3.47
N THR A 45 7.59 -18.56 4.04
CA THR A 45 8.41 -18.14 5.19
C THR A 45 9.39 -17.03 4.84
N CYS A 46 9.54 -16.68 3.56
CA CYS A 46 10.38 -15.56 3.12
C CYS A 46 9.71 -14.20 3.35
N VAL A 47 8.41 -14.15 3.67
CA VAL A 47 7.73 -12.91 4.03
C VAL A 47 8.16 -12.49 5.43
N ILE A 48 8.75 -11.30 5.52
CA ILE A 48 9.23 -10.72 6.78
C ILE A 48 8.23 -9.70 7.34
N SER A 49 7.63 -8.89 6.47
CA SER A 49 6.62 -7.92 6.86
C SER A 49 5.68 -7.57 5.71
N MET A 50 4.49 -7.09 6.07
CA MET A 50 3.51 -6.56 5.13
C MET A 50 2.89 -5.29 5.70
N GLN A 51 2.60 -4.32 4.84
CA GLN A 51 1.99 -3.07 5.26
C GLN A 51 1.03 -2.53 4.17
N LEU A 52 -0.25 -2.42 4.52
CA LEU A 52 -1.27 -1.79 3.70
C LEU A 52 -1.19 -0.26 3.85
N THR A 53 -1.21 0.47 2.74
CA THR A 53 -0.91 1.90 2.70
C THR A 53 -1.60 2.59 1.51
N ALA A 54 -1.59 3.91 1.52
CA ALA A 54 -2.08 4.80 0.45
C ALA A 54 -0.87 5.54 -0.16
N LEU A 55 -0.28 4.98 -1.21
CA LEU A 55 0.90 5.55 -1.88
C LEU A 55 0.58 6.06 -3.29
N ASN A 56 -0.53 5.62 -3.89
CA ASN A 56 -0.91 6.00 -5.24
C ASN A 56 -1.82 7.24 -5.22
N TYR A 57 -1.28 8.37 -5.67
CA TYR A 57 -2.00 9.65 -5.64
C TYR A 57 -2.91 9.89 -6.84
N HIS A 58 -3.03 8.92 -7.75
CA HIS A 58 -3.98 9.03 -8.85
C HIS A 58 -5.38 8.74 -8.31
N ALA A 59 -6.27 9.76 -8.33
CA ALA A 59 -7.64 9.64 -7.84
C ALA A 59 -8.47 8.56 -8.56
N GLU A 60 -8.03 8.12 -9.74
CA GLU A 60 -8.63 7.04 -10.53
C GLU A 60 -7.90 5.69 -10.35
N ALA A 61 -6.88 5.62 -9.49
CA ALA A 61 -6.20 4.36 -9.22
C ALA A 61 -7.16 3.38 -8.54
N ALA A 62 -7.12 2.12 -8.99
CA ALA A 62 -7.78 1.05 -8.27
C ALA A 62 -7.23 0.95 -6.84
N ALA A 63 -8.09 0.56 -5.91
CA ALA A 63 -7.77 0.42 -4.50
C ALA A 63 -8.16 -0.95 -3.96
N PHE A 64 -7.42 -1.46 -2.98
CA PHE A 64 -7.76 -2.71 -2.29
C PHE A 64 -8.98 -2.55 -1.41
N CYS A 65 -9.08 -1.43 -0.71
CA CYS A 65 -10.22 -1.04 0.10
C CYS A 65 -10.24 0.49 0.27
N HIS A 66 -11.24 1.03 0.97
CA HIS A 66 -11.50 2.48 1.06
C HIS A 66 -10.25 3.29 1.45
N GLY A 67 -9.62 3.92 0.46
CA GLY A 67 -8.43 4.76 0.62
C GLY A 67 -7.09 4.02 0.70
N MET A 68 -7.05 2.69 0.59
CA MET A 68 -5.82 1.89 0.61
C MET A 68 -5.55 1.28 -0.76
N ASP A 69 -4.52 1.77 -1.45
CA ASP A 69 -4.23 1.46 -2.85
C ASP A 69 -2.95 0.63 -3.05
N SER A 70 -2.21 0.38 -1.98
CA SER A 70 -0.85 -0.14 -2.05
C SER A 70 -0.58 -1.10 -0.90
N LEU A 71 0.00 -2.25 -1.22
CA LEU A 71 0.49 -3.22 -0.25
C LEU A 71 2.00 -3.34 -0.40
N LEU A 72 2.74 -2.92 0.62
CA LEU A 72 4.17 -3.14 0.71
C LEU A 72 4.45 -4.50 1.34
N VAL A 73 5.30 -5.30 0.71
CA VAL A 73 5.66 -6.64 1.19
C VAL A 73 7.17 -6.77 1.21
N ASN A 74 7.76 -7.07 2.37
CA ASN A 74 9.17 -7.40 2.48
C ASN A 74 9.35 -8.91 2.36
N VAL A 75 10.07 -9.33 1.32
CA VAL A 75 10.39 -10.71 1.00
C VAL A 75 11.90 -10.91 1.13
N SER A 76 12.34 -11.42 2.28
CA SER A 76 13.77 -11.71 2.54
C SER A 76 14.70 -10.54 2.20
N GLY A 77 14.27 -9.30 2.50
CA GLY A 77 15.02 -8.08 2.22
C GLY A 77 14.65 -7.40 0.90
N HIS A 78 13.81 -7.99 0.05
CA HIS A 78 13.24 -7.34 -1.13
C HIS A 78 11.91 -6.70 -0.78
N LEU A 79 11.87 -5.36 -0.73
CA LEU A 79 10.64 -4.61 -0.51
C LEU A 79 9.92 -4.43 -1.84
N LEU A 80 8.79 -5.11 -2.00
CA LEU A 80 7.92 -5.05 -3.16
C LEU A 80 6.71 -4.15 -2.88
N LEU A 81 6.26 -3.43 -3.89
CA LEU A 81 4.98 -2.72 -3.92
C LEU A 81 4.01 -3.47 -4.83
N LEU A 82 2.86 -3.82 -4.27
CA LEU A 82 1.72 -4.40 -4.97
C LEU A 82 0.61 -3.35 -5.04
N SER A 83 0.07 -3.13 -6.24
CA SER A 83 -1.05 -2.22 -6.48
C SER A 83 -2.08 -2.92 -7.36
N PRO A 84 -3.37 -2.76 -7.07
CA PRO A 84 -4.40 -3.39 -7.86
C PRO A 84 -4.59 -2.65 -9.19
N PHE A 85 -5.18 -3.34 -10.14
CA PHE A 85 -5.65 -2.82 -11.41
C PHE A 85 -7.03 -3.41 -11.68
N HIS A 86 -8.02 -2.54 -11.92
CA HIS A 86 -9.33 -2.98 -12.37
C HIS A 86 -9.33 -3.09 -13.88
N LYS A 87 -9.59 -4.30 -14.37
CA LYS A 87 -9.91 -4.50 -15.77
C LYS A 87 -11.30 -3.90 -16.03
N GLU A 88 -11.46 -3.17 -17.13
CA GLU A 88 -12.78 -2.70 -17.55
C GLU A 88 -13.73 -3.90 -17.67
N ALA A 89 -14.85 -3.84 -16.94
CA ALA A 89 -15.82 -4.93 -16.89
C ALA A 89 -16.44 -5.11 -18.29
N SER A 90 -16.11 -6.22 -18.94
CA SER A 90 -16.84 -6.67 -20.13
C SER A 90 -18.14 -7.34 -19.67
N ALA A 91 -19.20 -7.31 -20.50
CA ALA A 91 -20.54 -7.80 -20.14
C ALA A 91 -20.62 -9.28 -19.69
N GLU A 92 -19.53 -10.04 -19.81
CA GLU A 92 -19.43 -11.48 -19.49
C GLU A 92 -18.50 -11.79 -18.30
N SER A 93 -17.90 -10.80 -17.63
CA SER A 93 -16.96 -11.06 -16.52
C SER A 93 -17.66 -11.24 -15.17
N ASN A 94 -17.31 -12.32 -14.45
CA ASN A 94 -17.68 -12.53 -13.05
C ASN A 94 -16.97 -11.49 -12.15
N GLU A 95 -17.58 -11.13 -11.01
CA GLU A 95 -16.98 -10.17 -10.06
C GLU A 95 -15.60 -10.59 -9.55
N GLU A 96 -15.32 -11.90 -9.48
CA GLU A 96 -14.03 -12.45 -9.06
C GLU A 96 -12.90 -12.24 -10.08
N ASP A 97 -13.22 -12.01 -11.37
CA ASP A 97 -12.23 -11.82 -12.45
C ASP A 97 -11.77 -10.34 -12.60
N LEU A 98 -12.38 -9.42 -11.85
CA LEU A 98 -12.15 -7.98 -11.97
C LEU A 98 -10.96 -7.47 -11.15
N PHE A 99 -10.43 -8.30 -10.25
CA PHE A 99 -9.33 -7.93 -9.37
C PHE A 99 -8.01 -8.56 -9.86
N GLN A 100 -7.13 -7.74 -10.41
CA GLN A 100 -5.78 -8.13 -10.79
C GLN A 100 -4.75 -7.22 -10.15
N LEU A 101 -3.52 -7.69 -10.04
CA LEU A 101 -2.40 -6.85 -9.62
C LEU A 101 -1.63 -6.37 -10.85
N HIS A 102 -1.13 -5.14 -10.78
CA HIS A 102 -0.01 -4.75 -11.62
C HIS A 102 1.21 -5.62 -11.33
N GLN A 103 2.14 -5.69 -12.29
CA GLN A 103 3.42 -6.34 -12.05
C GLN A 103 4.07 -5.74 -10.79
N PRO A 104 4.49 -6.57 -9.82
CA PRO A 104 5.11 -6.09 -8.59
C PRO A 104 6.30 -5.19 -8.87
N MET A 105 6.37 -4.05 -8.17
CA MET A 105 7.47 -3.12 -8.29
C MET A 105 8.47 -3.34 -7.15
N LEU A 106 9.73 -3.63 -7.47
CA LEU A 106 10.80 -3.65 -6.47
C LEU A 106 11.17 -2.22 -6.07
N ILE A 107 11.01 -1.90 -4.79
CA ILE A 107 11.31 -0.58 -4.21
C ILE A 107 12.75 -0.50 -3.73
N ALA A 108 13.19 -1.52 -2.99
CA ALA A 108 14.52 -1.60 -2.41
C ALA A 108 14.91 -3.05 -2.10
N SER A 109 16.22 -3.30 -2.03
CA SER A 109 16.81 -4.59 -1.64
C SER A 109 17.62 -4.45 -0.36
N ASN A 110 17.88 -5.57 0.32
CA ASN A 110 18.55 -5.65 1.62
C ASN A 110 17.81 -4.88 2.73
N VAL A 111 16.48 -4.77 2.63
CA VAL A 111 15.65 -4.05 3.59
C VAL A 111 15.50 -4.82 4.88
N GLU A 112 16.05 -4.28 5.96
CA GLU A 112 15.93 -4.83 7.31
C GLU A 112 14.70 -4.30 8.02
N ARG A 113 14.36 -3.03 7.76
CA ARG A 113 13.24 -2.38 8.45
C ARG A 113 12.54 -1.36 7.57
N VAL A 114 11.22 -1.32 7.72
CA VAL A 114 10.34 -0.35 7.07
C VAL A 114 9.54 0.35 8.14
N TRP A 115 9.42 1.66 8.04
CA TRP A 115 8.52 2.44 8.85
C TRP A 115 7.72 3.41 7.99
N ILE A 116 6.42 3.48 8.25
CA ILE A 116 5.53 4.50 7.71
C ILE A 116 4.89 5.14 8.93
N HIS A 117 5.05 6.45 9.06
CA HIS A 117 4.50 7.18 10.19
C HIS A 117 3.25 7.92 9.75
N SER A 118 2.07 7.51 10.23
CA SER A 118 0.80 8.19 9.97
C SER A 118 0.24 8.69 11.29
N GLY A 119 0.49 9.95 11.68
CA GLY A 119 -0.24 10.50 12.85
C GLY A 119 0.27 11.77 13.50
N ASN A 120 1.55 12.12 13.46
CA ASN A 120 2.05 13.24 14.25
C ASN A 120 1.94 14.59 13.53
N ARG A 121 0.80 15.28 13.64
CA ARG A 121 0.53 16.58 13.00
C ARG A 121 1.61 17.66 13.23
N GLU A 122 2.42 17.53 14.27
CA GLU A 122 3.50 18.48 14.59
C GLU A 122 4.70 18.36 13.64
N ILE A 123 4.87 17.22 12.95
CA ILE A 123 5.98 17.00 12.01
C ILE A 123 5.46 16.49 10.65
N PRO A 124 4.71 17.34 9.91
CA PRO A 124 3.96 16.94 8.71
C PRO A 124 4.84 16.38 7.59
N HIS A 125 6.09 16.85 7.48
CA HIS A 125 7.07 16.35 6.50
C HIS A 125 7.57 14.93 6.82
N LEU A 126 7.59 14.54 8.10
CA LEU A 126 7.99 13.21 8.56
C LEU A 126 6.83 12.20 8.53
N ASN A 127 5.58 12.67 8.63
CA ASN A 127 4.37 11.84 8.49
C ASN A 127 4.08 11.40 7.06
N LYS A 128 4.62 12.13 6.11
CA LYS A 128 4.38 11.91 4.68
C LYS A 128 5.63 11.24 4.15
N ALA A 129 5.99 10.08 4.70
CA ALA A 129 7.25 9.42 4.38
C ALA A 129 7.24 7.90 4.59
N LEU A 130 7.81 7.19 3.61
CA LEU A 130 8.24 5.82 3.75
C LEU A 130 9.73 5.83 4.11
N TRP A 131 10.05 5.30 5.29
CA TRP A 131 11.40 5.14 5.81
C TRP A 131 11.86 3.71 5.59
N ILE A 132 12.99 3.55 4.92
CA ILE A 132 13.58 2.25 4.63
C ILE A 132 14.98 2.22 5.21
N ASN A 133 15.25 1.22 6.06
CA ASN A 133 16.59 0.87 6.49
C ASN A 133 17.05 -0.37 5.71
N ALA A 134 18.06 -0.20 4.86
CA ALA A 134 18.56 -1.24 3.98
C ALA A 134 20.00 -1.67 4.32
N GLY A 135 20.13 -2.65 5.22
CA GLY A 135 21.29 -3.51 5.37
C GLY A 135 22.50 -2.89 6.10
N ALA A 136 23.53 -3.73 6.31
CA ALA A 136 24.83 -3.46 6.94
C ALA A 136 25.62 -2.23 6.43
N LYS A 137 25.14 -1.56 5.37
CA LYS A 137 25.68 -0.28 4.87
C LYS A 137 25.01 0.94 5.51
N ASN A 138 24.15 0.76 6.51
CA ASN A 138 23.42 1.84 7.20
C ASN A 138 22.72 2.83 6.25
N MET A 139 22.30 2.36 5.07
CA MET A 139 21.68 3.20 4.07
C MET A 139 20.22 3.48 4.48
N LYS A 140 19.98 4.73 4.86
CA LYS A 140 18.67 5.23 5.25
C LYS A 140 18.07 5.95 4.06
N VAL A 141 16.94 5.46 3.55
CA VAL A 141 16.23 6.07 2.43
C VAL A 141 14.93 6.69 2.94
N TRP A 142 14.71 7.94 2.53
CA TRP A 142 13.48 8.68 2.77
C TRP A 142 12.72 8.87 1.46
N LEU A 143 11.49 8.37 1.41
CA LEU A 143 10.59 8.50 0.26
C LEU A 143 9.41 9.38 0.67
N PRO A 144 9.32 10.64 0.21
CA PRO A 144 8.24 11.51 0.62
C PRO A 144 6.92 11.14 -0.07
N LEU A 145 5.91 10.91 0.77
CA LEU A 145 4.53 10.52 0.49
C LEU A 145 3.62 11.76 0.48
N PHE A 146 3.86 12.68 -0.45
CA PHE A 146 3.08 13.91 -0.51
C PHE A 146 1.61 13.65 -0.87
N HIS A 147 0.71 13.90 0.07
CA HIS A 147 -0.70 14.12 -0.23
C HIS A 147 -0.81 15.52 -0.84
N THR A 148 -1.22 15.62 -2.11
CA THR A 148 -1.79 16.88 -2.62
C THR A 148 -3.14 17.08 -1.93
N ASP A 149 -3.12 17.68 -0.74
CA ASP A 149 -4.33 18.20 -0.13
C ASP A 149 -4.93 19.28 -1.05
N HIS A 150 -6.26 19.33 -1.11
CA HIS A 150 -7.11 20.14 -1.99
C HIS A 150 -6.98 21.68 -1.83
N ALA A 151 -5.85 22.21 -1.36
CA ALA A 151 -5.62 23.64 -1.16
C ALA A 151 -4.97 24.35 -2.37
N ASP A 152 -4.39 23.62 -3.33
CA ASP A 152 -3.75 24.20 -4.54
C ASP A 152 -4.73 24.44 -5.70
N LEU A 153 -6.00 24.72 -5.40
CA LEU A 153 -6.97 25.17 -6.40
C LEU A 153 -6.91 26.69 -6.66
N SER A 154 -6.04 27.44 -5.97
CA SER A 154 -5.99 28.90 -6.04
C SER A 154 -4.91 29.50 -6.94
N HIS A 155 -4.00 28.72 -7.52
CA HIS A 155 -3.08 29.23 -8.54
C HIS A 155 -2.93 28.24 -9.68
N GLY A 156 -3.33 28.67 -10.88
CA GLY A 156 -3.37 27.91 -12.13
C GLY A 156 -2.01 27.40 -12.62
N SER A 157 -1.39 26.48 -11.88
CA SER A 157 -0.20 25.77 -12.29
C SER A 157 -0.59 24.51 -13.06
N LEU A 158 -0.60 24.64 -14.38
CA LEU A 158 -0.90 23.61 -15.39
C LEU A 158 0.07 22.41 -15.39
N ASN A 159 0.88 22.23 -14.35
CA ASN A 159 1.85 21.15 -14.24
C ASN A 159 1.79 20.52 -12.83
N LYS A 160 0.64 19.93 -12.50
CA LYS A 160 0.52 19.02 -11.35
C LYS A 160 1.46 17.84 -11.61
N ASN A 161 2.66 17.90 -11.03
CA ASN A 161 3.77 16.98 -11.28
C ASN A 161 3.33 15.51 -11.16
N LYS A 162 3.06 14.87 -12.31
CA LYS A 162 2.79 13.43 -12.51
C LYS A 162 4.03 12.55 -12.26
N ARG A 163 4.84 12.89 -11.26
CA ARG A 163 6.06 12.16 -10.93
C ARG A 163 5.71 11.04 -9.96
N SER A 164 5.99 9.80 -10.36
CA SER A 164 5.84 8.59 -9.53
C SER A 164 6.47 8.79 -8.14
N PHE A 165 5.86 8.27 -7.08
CA PHE A 165 6.35 8.44 -5.69
C PHE A 165 7.83 8.05 -5.54
N ILE A 166 8.29 7.04 -6.30
CA ILE A 166 9.68 6.56 -6.27
C ILE A 166 10.69 7.60 -6.76
N SER A 167 10.27 8.53 -7.62
CA SER A 167 11.15 9.53 -8.22
C SER A 167 11.52 10.66 -7.25
N ARG A 168 10.98 10.65 -6.03
CA ARG A 168 11.23 11.68 -5.00
C ARG A 168 12.15 11.18 -3.89
N ARG A 169 12.76 10.00 -4.04
CA ARG A 169 13.65 9.40 -3.04
C ARG A 169 14.80 10.32 -2.68
N ILE A 170 15.08 10.43 -1.39
CA ILE A 170 16.27 11.07 -0.84
C ILE A 170 17.07 9.99 -0.12
N MET A 171 18.32 9.82 -0.53
CA MET A 171 19.27 8.98 0.19
C MET A 171 19.89 9.83 1.30
N LEU A 172 19.84 9.35 2.53
CA LEU A 172 20.49 10.00 3.65
C LEU A 172 21.94 9.52 3.75
N PRO A 173 22.85 10.35 4.32
CA PRO A 173 24.22 9.97 4.55
C PRO A 173 24.31 8.69 5.38
N VAL A 174 25.33 7.90 5.08
CA VAL A 174 25.76 6.80 5.93
C VAL A 174 26.74 7.41 6.93
N ASP A 175 26.44 7.29 8.23
CA ASP A 175 27.34 7.73 9.32
C ASP A 175 28.63 6.90 9.34
#